data_AF-A0AAU8PLP0-F1
#
_entry.id   AF-A0AAU8PLP0-F1
#
_cell.length_a   1.000
_cell.length_b   1.000
_cell.length_c   1.000
_cell.angle_alpha   90.00
_cell.angle_beta   90.00
_cell.angle_gamma   90.00
#
_symmetry.space_group_name_H-M   'P 1'
#
loop_
_entity.id
_entity.type
_entity.pdbx_description
1 polymer ?
#
loop_
_entity_poly.entity_id
_entity_poly.type
_entity_poly.pdbx_seq_one_letter_code
_entity_poly.pdbx_strand_id
1 'polypeptide(L)'
;MSALKEAAGELGRVPTAKEYDRIARERSLPKSNAVTSFFGSWRGALEAAGLVRSSACEVQEMVERVLSGGKRCVRASEIKGLPSSVKALIRSKVIVLKAKKETVTWLDRAAKAGFPEVPGCEKGREFAVRVASGETYREIGSSEGMSGERVRQIVHKYLRRVVHGTGNAGRMCRVRRELSGSGFPEVPGLEEARSLAERFVSGETYESIAESTGLPWWRVKHLIGKYAACVMEGRKPRGLWAGIDRDTAAGYVLKAVRDLGRVPTRREYDAYCRAAGGPPSHVLVRIFGSWRGVLGAAVFPRGDVLNVAAAEYEGAGVPEGTQV
;
A
#
# COMPACT_ATOMS: atom_id res chain seq x y z
N MET A 1 -46.22 -31.81 -7.38
CA MET A 1 -45.38 -30.72 -7.95
C MET A 1 -46.08 -29.96 -9.09
N SER A 2 -46.75 -30.62 -10.05
CA SER A 2 -47.51 -29.93 -11.13
C SER A 2 -48.57 -28.95 -10.60
N ALA A 3 -49.36 -29.38 -9.60
CA ALA A 3 -50.42 -28.57 -8.98
C ALA A 3 -49.95 -27.20 -8.45
N LEU A 4 -48.73 -27.12 -7.89
CA LEU A 4 -48.17 -25.84 -7.40
C LEU A 4 -47.75 -24.93 -8.55
N LYS A 5 -47.17 -25.50 -9.62
CA LYS A 5 -46.77 -24.75 -10.83
C LYS A 5 -47.97 -24.19 -11.58
N GLU A 6 -49.05 -24.97 -11.69
CA GLU A 6 -50.31 -24.53 -12.29
C GLU A 6 -50.95 -23.38 -11.51
N ALA A 7 -51.04 -23.51 -10.18
CA ALA A 7 -51.55 -22.44 -9.33
C ALA A 7 -50.69 -21.17 -9.41
N ALA A 8 -49.37 -21.30 -9.55
CA ALA A 8 -48.47 -20.16 -9.75
C ALA A 8 -48.63 -19.51 -11.13
N GLY A 9 -48.86 -20.32 -12.18
CA GLY A 9 -49.14 -19.83 -13.53
C GLY A 9 -50.43 -19.03 -13.60
N GLU A 10 -51.48 -19.48 -12.90
CA GLU A 10 -52.78 -18.81 -12.85
C GLU A 10 -52.75 -17.47 -12.10
N LEU A 11 -51.97 -17.39 -11.03
CA LEU A 11 -51.81 -16.14 -10.26
C LEU A 11 -50.75 -15.19 -10.85
N GLY A 12 -49.94 -15.66 -11.80
CA GLY A 12 -48.77 -14.93 -12.31
C GLY A 12 -47.67 -14.68 -11.25
N ARG A 13 -47.77 -15.32 -10.08
CA ARG A 13 -46.82 -15.19 -8.96
C ARG A 13 -46.85 -16.43 -8.07
N VAL A 14 -45.90 -16.52 -7.15
CA VAL A 14 -45.84 -17.62 -6.16
C VAL A 14 -47.09 -17.57 -5.25
N PRO A 15 -47.87 -18.66 -5.17
CA PRO A 15 -49.08 -18.71 -4.34
C PRO A 15 -48.74 -18.77 -2.85
N THR A 16 -49.48 -18.02 -2.04
CA THR A 16 -49.52 -18.28 -0.59
C THR A 16 -50.36 -19.52 -0.27
N ALA A 17 -50.17 -20.15 0.89
CA ALA A 17 -50.91 -21.35 1.28
C ALA A 17 -52.44 -21.16 1.23
N LYS A 18 -52.93 -19.99 1.64
CA LYS A 18 -54.36 -19.64 1.60
C LYS A 18 -54.88 -19.47 0.17
N GLU A 19 -54.10 -18.86 -0.71
CA GLU A 19 -54.47 -18.67 -2.12
C GLU A 19 -54.49 -20.01 -2.86
N TYR A 20 -53.51 -20.87 -2.58
CA TYR A 20 -53.49 -22.22 -3.11
C TYR A 20 -54.68 -23.05 -2.61
N ASP A 21 -55.06 -22.94 -1.33
CA ASP A 21 -56.25 -23.65 -0.81
C ASP A 21 -57.55 -23.24 -1.51
N ARG A 22 -57.65 -21.98 -1.96
CA ARG A 22 -58.79 -21.51 -2.75
C ARG A 22 -58.83 -22.20 -4.11
N ILE A 23 -57.71 -22.20 -4.83
CA ILE A 23 -57.56 -22.85 -6.15
C ILE A 23 -57.74 -24.37 -6.02
N ALA A 24 -57.19 -24.96 -4.96
CA ALA A 24 -57.26 -26.40 -4.71
C ALA A 24 -58.68 -26.88 -4.44
N ARG A 25 -59.53 -26.03 -3.83
CA ARG A 25 -60.95 -26.32 -3.64
C ARG A 25 -61.71 -26.34 -4.97
N GLU A 26 -61.39 -25.43 -5.89
CA GLU A 26 -62.06 -25.32 -7.19
C GLU A 26 -61.65 -26.44 -8.16
N ARG A 27 -60.41 -26.94 -8.04
CA ARG A 27 -59.84 -27.96 -8.94
C ARG A 27 -59.67 -29.35 -8.35
N SER A 28 -60.25 -29.61 -7.17
CA SER A 28 -60.08 -30.88 -6.44
C SER A 28 -58.62 -31.29 -6.23
N LEU A 29 -57.73 -30.32 -6.02
CA LEU A 29 -56.31 -30.56 -5.75
C LEU A 29 -56.08 -30.83 -4.25
N PRO A 30 -54.96 -31.47 -3.87
CA PRO A 30 -54.61 -31.66 -2.47
C PRO A 30 -54.51 -30.29 -1.75
N LYS A 31 -55.12 -30.17 -0.56
CA LYS A 31 -55.04 -28.96 0.28
C LYS A 31 -53.61 -28.69 0.74
N SER A 32 -53.33 -27.44 1.10
CA SER A 32 -52.03 -26.96 1.58
C SER A 32 -51.49 -27.78 2.75
N ASN A 33 -52.34 -28.29 3.65
CA ASN A 33 -51.94 -29.15 4.77
C ASN A 33 -51.39 -30.51 4.31
N ALA A 34 -52.01 -31.12 3.29
CA ALA A 34 -51.55 -32.39 2.73
C ALA A 34 -50.20 -32.20 2.03
N VAL A 35 -50.07 -31.11 1.27
CA VAL A 35 -48.81 -30.70 0.62
C VAL A 35 -47.72 -30.45 1.67
N THR A 36 -48.03 -29.71 2.74
CA THR A 36 -47.09 -29.38 3.81
C THR A 36 -46.66 -30.62 4.60
N SER A 37 -47.58 -31.57 4.85
CA SER A 37 -47.26 -32.84 5.50
C SER A 37 -46.27 -33.67 4.68
N PHE A 38 -46.44 -33.70 3.36
CA PHE A 38 -45.55 -34.45 2.46
C PHE A 38 -44.16 -33.82 2.31
N PHE A 39 -44.08 -32.48 2.23
CA PHE A 39 -42.82 -31.75 2.01
C PHE A 39 -42.22 -31.17 3.30
N GLY A 40 -42.81 -31.45 4.46
CA GLY A 40 -42.44 -30.92 5.78
C GLY A 40 -42.79 -29.44 6.03
N SER A 41 -42.77 -28.60 4.99
CA SER A 41 -43.14 -27.18 5.08
C SER A 41 -43.72 -26.66 3.76
N TRP A 42 -44.56 -25.61 3.82
CA TRP A 42 -45.06 -24.93 2.63
C TRP A 42 -43.93 -24.38 1.76
N ARG A 43 -42.91 -23.78 2.39
CA ARG A 43 -41.70 -23.32 1.69
C ARG A 43 -40.98 -24.49 1.01
N GLY A 44 -40.80 -25.62 1.68
CA GLY A 44 -40.21 -26.82 1.10
C GLY A 44 -40.98 -27.35 -0.11
N ALA A 45 -42.31 -27.24 -0.09
CA ALA A 45 -43.14 -27.59 -1.25
C ALA A 45 -42.93 -26.63 -2.43
N LEU A 46 -42.81 -25.32 -2.17
CA LEU A 46 -42.50 -24.31 -3.19
C LEU A 46 -41.08 -24.47 -3.76
N GLU A 47 -40.11 -24.84 -2.92
CA GLU A 47 -38.74 -25.17 -3.33
C GLU A 47 -38.71 -26.41 -4.23
N ALA A 48 -39.41 -27.48 -3.84
CA ALA A 48 -39.54 -28.71 -4.64
C ALA A 48 -40.25 -28.46 -5.98
N ALA A 49 -41.19 -27.51 -6.02
CA ALA A 49 -41.85 -27.07 -7.24
C ALA A 49 -41.00 -26.11 -8.08
N GLY A 50 -39.82 -25.67 -7.61
CA GLY A 50 -38.96 -24.70 -8.30
C GLY A 50 -39.53 -23.28 -8.36
N LEU A 51 -40.51 -22.97 -7.51
CA LEU A 51 -41.18 -21.66 -7.45
C LEU A 51 -40.45 -20.67 -6.54
N VAL A 52 -39.69 -21.18 -5.57
CA VAL A 52 -38.85 -20.38 -4.67
C VAL A 52 -37.47 -21.00 -4.64
N ARG A 53 -36.42 -20.16 -4.60
CA ARG A 53 -35.04 -20.63 -4.46
C ARG A 53 -34.87 -21.28 -3.09
N SER A 54 -34.18 -22.41 -3.05
CA SER A 54 -33.95 -23.09 -1.78
C SER A 54 -33.11 -22.22 -0.87
N SER A 55 -33.44 -22.20 0.44
CA SER A 55 -32.61 -21.47 1.41
C SER A 55 -31.15 -21.95 1.39
N ALA A 56 -30.92 -23.21 1.01
CA ALA A 56 -29.58 -23.76 0.80
C ALA A 56 -28.85 -23.11 -0.38
N CYS A 57 -29.54 -22.88 -1.50
CA CYS A 57 -28.99 -22.19 -2.67
C CYS A 57 -28.67 -20.71 -2.35
N GLU A 58 -29.57 -20.01 -1.65
CA GLU A 58 -29.33 -18.62 -1.21
C GLU A 58 -28.13 -18.51 -0.27
N VAL A 59 -28.02 -19.45 0.69
CA VAL A 59 -26.88 -19.55 1.60
C VAL A 59 -25.59 -19.82 0.83
N GLN A 60 -25.61 -20.73 -0.13
CA GLN A 60 -24.44 -21.07 -0.95
C GLN A 60 -23.99 -19.88 -1.81
N GLU A 61 -24.90 -19.17 -2.48
CA GLU A 61 -24.59 -17.95 -3.24
C GLU A 61 -23.99 -16.86 -2.35
N MET A 62 -24.50 -16.68 -1.13
CA MET A 62 -23.91 -15.74 -0.16
C MET A 62 -22.49 -16.14 0.23
N VAL A 63 -22.25 -17.43 0.47
CA VAL A 63 -20.91 -17.96 0.77
C VAL A 63 -19.98 -17.70 -0.42
N GLU A 64 -20.39 -18.04 -1.64
CA GLU A 64 -19.61 -17.82 -2.86
C GLU A 64 -19.29 -16.35 -3.10
N ARG A 65 -20.25 -15.44 -2.82
CA ARG A 65 -20.02 -13.99 -2.92
C ARG A 65 -18.94 -13.52 -1.94
N VAL A 66 -18.97 -14.01 -0.70
CA VAL A 66 -17.96 -13.66 0.31
C VAL A 66 -16.59 -14.24 -0.06
N LEU A 67 -16.58 -15.49 -0.52
CA LEU A 67 -15.38 -16.26 -0.88
C LEU A 67 -14.89 -16.01 -2.32
N SER A 68 -15.53 -15.09 -3.03
CA SER A 68 -15.20 -14.73 -4.42
C SER A 68 -13.70 -14.45 -4.59
N GLY A 69 -13.14 -14.95 -5.69
CA GLY A 69 -11.71 -14.82 -5.99
C GLY A 69 -10.80 -15.78 -5.23
N GLY A 70 -11.33 -16.92 -4.76
CA GLY A 70 -10.56 -17.99 -4.11
C GLY A 70 -9.90 -17.53 -2.81
N LYS A 71 -10.59 -16.69 -2.04
CA LYS A 71 -10.05 -16.19 -0.76
C LYS A 71 -9.90 -17.35 0.22
N ARG A 72 -8.75 -17.41 0.88
CA ARG A 72 -8.46 -18.31 2.00
C ARG A 72 -8.68 -17.64 3.35
N CYS A 73 -8.63 -16.30 3.39
CA CYS A 73 -8.80 -15.52 4.62
C CYS A 73 -9.87 -14.41 4.46
N VAL A 74 -10.74 -14.26 5.46
CA VAL A 74 -11.85 -13.29 5.48
C VAL A 74 -11.84 -12.51 6.80
N ARG A 75 -12.27 -11.24 6.78
CA ARG A 75 -12.38 -10.46 8.02
C ARG A 75 -13.61 -10.83 8.82
N ALA A 76 -13.51 -10.83 10.14
CA ALA A 76 -14.66 -10.99 11.03
C ALA A 76 -15.76 -9.95 10.79
N SER A 77 -15.41 -8.72 10.37
CA SER A 77 -16.38 -7.68 10.03
C SER A 77 -17.14 -7.95 8.72
N GLU A 78 -16.54 -8.68 7.77
CA GLU A 78 -17.19 -9.04 6.50
C GLU A 78 -18.31 -10.08 6.70
N ILE A 79 -18.27 -10.81 7.81
CA ILE A 79 -19.30 -11.81 8.13
C ILE A 79 -20.24 -11.38 9.26
N LYS A 80 -20.04 -10.22 9.90
CA LYS A 80 -20.77 -9.82 11.12
C LYS A 80 -22.29 -9.80 10.93
N GLY A 81 -22.76 -9.33 9.77
CA GLY A 81 -24.18 -9.22 9.42
C GLY A 81 -24.81 -10.46 8.75
N LEU A 82 -24.05 -11.54 8.54
CA LEU A 82 -24.55 -12.71 7.81
C LEU A 82 -25.39 -13.63 8.71
N PRO A 83 -26.32 -14.41 8.13
CA PRO A 83 -27.05 -15.46 8.85
C PRO A 83 -26.11 -16.48 9.51
N SER A 84 -26.54 -17.09 10.61
CA SER A 84 -25.73 -18.07 11.38
C SER A 84 -25.29 -19.26 10.54
N SER A 85 -26.17 -19.76 9.66
CA SER A 85 -25.87 -20.83 8.69
C SER A 85 -24.74 -20.44 7.74
N VAL A 86 -24.78 -19.23 7.18
CA VAL A 86 -23.72 -18.68 6.30
C VAL A 86 -22.40 -18.52 7.06
N LYS A 87 -22.44 -17.97 8.28
CA LYS A 87 -21.24 -17.82 9.14
C LYS A 87 -20.58 -19.17 9.44
N ALA A 88 -21.37 -20.20 9.73
CA ALA A 88 -20.85 -21.54 10.00
C ALA A 88 -20.17 -22.13 8.76
N LEU A 89 -20.80 -22.04 7.58
CA LEU A 89 -20.24 -22.49 6.31
C LEU A 89 -18.98 -21.71 5.89
N ILE A 90 -18.91 -20.41 6.14
CA ILE A 90 -17.70 -19.63 5.87
C ILE A 90 -16.58 -20.09 6.81
N ARG A 91 -16.85 -20.25 8.11
CA ARG A 91 -15.84 -20.70 9.08
C ARG A 91 -15.32 -22.11 8.81
N SER A 92 -16.12 -22.98 8.19
CA SER A 92 -15.65 -24.32 7.81
C SER A 92 -14.80 -24.33 6.54
N LYS A 93 -14.91 -23.31 5.68
CA LYS A 93 -14.19 -23.23 4.39
C LYS A 93 -12.98 -22.30 4.42
N VAL A 94 -12.98 -21.28 5.27
CA VAL A 94 -11.93 -20.24 5.30
C VAL A 94 -11.64 -19.73 6.71
N ILE A 95 -10.49 -19.08 6.83
CA ILE A 95 -10.00 -18.53 8.09
C ILE A 95 -10.62 -17.15 8.32
N VAL A 96 -11.29 -16.97 9.46
CA VAL A 96 -11.90 -15.70 9.83
C VAL A 96 -11.03 -14.97 10.84
N LEU A 97 -10.52 -13.80 10.46
CA LEU A 97 -9.54 -13.05 11.26
C LEU A 97 -10.14 -11.77 11.85
N LYS A 98 -9.81 -11.51 13.12
CA LYS A 98 -9.98 -10.19 13.76
C LYS A 98 -8.72 -9.35 13.51
N ALA A 99 -8.56 -8.86 12.28
CA ALA A 99 -7.41 -8.05 11.88
C ALA A 99 -7.80 -6.90 10.95
N LYS A 100 -6.88 -5.94 10.76
CA LYS A 100 -7.02 -4.87 9.75
C LYS A 100 -7.16 -5.47 8.35
N LYS A 101 -7.87 -4.78 7.45
CA LYS A 101 -8.09 -5.17 6.04
C LYS A 101 -6.81 -5.59 5.34
N GLU A 102 -5.79 -4.75 5.45
CA GLU A 102 -4.46 -4.96 4.85
C GLU A 102 -3.84 -6.29 5.28
N THR A 103 -3.86 -6.60 6.58
CA THR A 103 -3.30 -7.84 7.11
C THR A 103 -3.98 -9.07 6.52
N VAL A 104 -5.31 -9.05 6.42
CA VAL A 104 -6.07 -10.18 5.85
C VAL A 104 -5.77 -10.34 4.37
N THR A 105 -5.69 -9.24 3.62
CA THR A 105 -5.30 -9.28 2.20
C THR A 105 -3.88 -9.83 2.02
N TRP A 106 -2.94 -9.46 2.90
CA TRP A 106 -1.58 -9.97 2.83
C TRP A 106 -1.47 -11.44 3.20
N LEU A 107 -2.20 -11.88 4.23
CA LEU A 107 -2.29 -13.29 4.60
C LEU A 107 -2.91 -14.12 3.47
N ASP A 108 -3.97 -13.63 2.82
CA ASP A 108 -4.58 -14.31 1.67
C ASP A 108 -3.58 -14.53 0.53
N ARG A 109 -2.80 -13.50 0.20
CA ARG A 109 -1.74 -13.59 -0.81
C ARG A 109 -0.63 -14.54 -0.40
N ALA A 110 -0.15 -14.45 0.84
CA ALA A 110 0.90 -15.33 1.35
C ALA A 110 0.43 -16.79 1.38
N ALA A 111 -0.81 -17.03 1.78
CA ALA A 111 -1.43 -18.34 1.74
C ALA A 111 -1.50 -18.84 0.29
N LYS A 112 -2.02 -18.06 -0.67
CA LYS A 112 -2.03 -18.45 -2.10
C LYS A 112 -0.65 -18.79 -2.65
N ALA A 113 0.41 -18.13 -2.16
CA ALA A 113 1.80 -18.41 -2.51
C ALA A 113 2.45 -19.56 -1.72
N GLY A 114 1.71 -20.26 -0.84
CA GLY A 114 2.23 -21.37 -0.05
C GLY A 114 3.18 -20.97 1.08
N PHE A 115 3.10 -19.73 1.58
CA PHE A 115 3.99 -19.17 2.61
C PHE A 115 5.48 -19.35 2.24
N PRO A 116 5.96 -18.65 1.20
CA PRO A 116 7.32 -18.80 0.73
C PRO A 116 8.34 -18.47 1.82
N GLU A 117 9.52 -19.08 1.72
CA GLU A 117 10.63 -18.81 2.62
C GLU A 117 11.22 -17.44 2.35
N VAL A 118 11.48 -16.70 3.42
CA VAL A 118 12.03 -15.36 3.37
C VAL A 118 13.19 -15.29 4.37
N PRO A 119 14.45 -15.16 3.90
CA PRO A 119 15.60 -15.14 4.79
C PRO A 119 15.49 -14.08 5.90
N GLY A 120 15.73 -14.49 7.15
CA GLY A 120 15.63 -13.67 8.35
C GLY A 120 14.20 -13.36 8.78
N CYS A 121 13.23 -14.15 8.33
CA CYS A 121 11.81 -14.08 8.70
C CYS A 121 11.20 -15.47 8.96
N GLU A 122 11.99 -16.43 9.38
CA GLU A 122 11.63 -17.82 9.65
C GLU A 122 10.49 -17.89 10.68
N LYS A 123 10.68 -17.26 11.85
CA LYS A 123 9.61 -17.11 12.86
C LYS A 123 8.37 -16.39 12.35
N GLY A 124 8.57 -15.40 11.47
CA GLY A 124 7.45 -14.66 10.88
C GLY A 124 6.61 -15.50 9.93
N ARG A 125 7.25 -16.41 9.18
CA ARG A 125 6.57 -17.41 8.35
C ARG A 125 5.80 -18.39 9.22
N GLU A 126 6.45 -18.97 10.22
CA GLU A 126 5.83 -19.92 11.15
C GLU A 126 4.58 -19.34 11.80
N PHE A 127 4.70 -18.13 12.37
CA PHE A 127 3.55 -17.46 12.99
C PHE A 127 2.48 -17.10 11.97
N ALA A 128 2.83 -16.74 10.73
CA ALA A 128 1.85 -16.49 9.69
C ALA A 128 1.08 -17.75 9.29
N VAL A 129 1.74 -18.91 9.25
CA VAL A 129 1.11 -20.22 9.04
C VAL A 129 0.14 -20.52 10.19
N ARG A 130 0.57 -20.37 11.44
CA ARG A 130 -0.28 -20.57 12.63
C ARG A 130 -1.51 -19.67 12.65
N VAL A 131 -1.34 -18.38 12.32
CA VAL A 131 -2.46 -17.43 12.16
C VAL A 131 -3.39 -17.87 11.03
N ALA A 132 -2.84 -18.38 9.93
CA ALA A 132 -3.62 -18.96 8.86
C ALA A 132 -4.21 -20.35 9.19
N SER A 133 -3.81 -20.98 10.30
CA SER A 133 -4.51 -22.16 10.83
C SER A 133 -5.64 -21.80 11.80
N GLY A 134 -5.84 -20.51 12.06
CA GLY A 134 -6.90 -19.99 12.92
C GLY A 134 -6.45 -19.58 14.32
N GLU A 135 -5.17 -19.72 14.66
CA GLU A 135 -4.64 -19.26 15.94
C GLU A 135 -4.63 -17.73 16.02
N THR A 136 -5.00 -17.22 17.19
CA THR A 136 -4.91 -15.79 17.48
C THR A 136 -3.49 -15.40 17.85
N TYR A 137 -3.12 -14.13 17.62
CA TYR A 137 -1.81 -13.61 18.04
C TYR A 137 -1.55 -13.79 19.54
N ARG A 138 -2.60 -13.79 20.37
CA ARG A 138 -2.49 -14.00 21.81
C ARG A 138 -2.13 -15.46 22.13
N GLU A 139 -2.78 -16.43 21.50
CA GLU A 139 -2.49 -17.86 21.69
C GLU A 139 -1.05 -18.19 21.28
N ILE A 140 -0.63 -17.71 20.11
CA ILE A 140 0.76 -17.84 19.64
C ILE A 140 1.72 -17.18 20.63
N GLY A 141 1.39 -15.97 21.08
CA GLY A 141 2.21 -15.25 22.07
C GLY A 141 2.39 -16.05 23.35
N SER A 142 1.30 -16.59 23.91
CA SER A 142 1.35 -17.42 25.11
C SER A 142 2.24 -18.66 24.93
N SER A 143 2.15 -19.35 23.79
CA SER A 143 3.00 -20.53 23.53
C SER A 143 4.49 -20.19 23.35
N GLU A 144 4.79 -18.97 22.87
CA GLU A 144 6.16 -18.54 22.51
C GLU A 144 6.82 -17.68 23.61
N GLY A 145 6.14 -17.48 24.74
CA GLY A 145 6.61 -16.57 25.80
C GLY A 145 6.70 -15.11 25.33
N MET A 146 5.83 -14.70 24.40
CA MET A 146 5.80 -13.36 23.80
C MET A 146 4.44 -12.68 23.97
N SER A 147 4.43 -11.35 23.90
CA SER A 147 3.15 -10.62 23.80
C SER A 147 2.51 -10.84 22.42
N GLY A 148 1.18 -10.90 22.37
CA GLY A 148 0.48 -11.02 21.09
C GLY A 148 0.76 -9.87 20.12
N GLU A 149 1.05 -8.66 20.62
CA GLU A 149 1.48 -7.54 19.78
C GLU A 149 2.86 -7.80 19.16
N ARG A 150 3.78 -8.42 19.90
CA ARG A 150 5.09 -8.81 19.35
C ARG A 150 4.94 -9.84 18.23
N VAL A 151 4.09 -10.84 18.42
CA VAL A 151 3.74 -11.81 17.37
C VAL A 151 3.15 -11.10 16.16
N ARG A 152 2.20 -10.18 16.36
CA ARG A 152 1.60 -9.38 15.27
C ARG A 152 2.67 -8.64 14.46
N GLN A 153 3.63 -8.00 15.11
CA GLN A 153 4.72 -7.28 14.45
C GLN A 153 5.62 -8.22 13.63
N ILE A 154 5.97 -9.38 14.17
CA ILE A 154 6.79 -10.40 13.51
C ILE A 154 6.07 -10.94 12.26
N VAL A 155 4.79 -11.28 12.38
CA VAL A 155 3.93 -11.69 11.26
C VAL A 155 3.84 -10.58 10.21
N HIS A 156 3.58 -9.34 10.61
CA HIS A 156 3.51 -8.18 9.70
C HIS A 156 4.81 -7.97 8.93
N LYS A 157 5.97 -8.11 9.58
CA LYS A 157 7.28 -8.00 8.92
C LYS A 157 7.41 -9.06 7.82
N TYR A 158 7.06 -10.31 8.11
CA TYR A 158 7.08 -11.39 7.12
C TYR A 158 6.10 -11.15 5.97
N LEU A 159 4.82 -10.90 6.28
CA LEU A 159 3.79 -10.68 5.26
C LEU A 159 4.12 -9.51 4.34
N ARG A 160 4.64 -8.42 4.89
CA ARG A 160 5.12 -7.29 4.08
C ARG A 160 6.22 -7.74 3.12
N ARG A 161 7.15 -8.60 3.56
CA ARG A 161 8.22 -9.13 2.70
C ARG A 161 7.71 -10.13 1.66
N VAL A 162 6.66 -10.90 1.95
CA VAL A 162 6.06 -11.80 0.95
C VAL A 162 5.32 -11.00 -0.12
N VAL A 163 4.50 -10.03 0.29
CA VAL A 163 3.61 -9.30 -0.62
C VAL A 163 4.35 -8.23 -1.43
N HIS A 164 5.31 -7.54 -0.80
CA HIS A 164 6.03 -6.45 -1.43
C HIS A 164 7.46 -6.84 -1.83
N GLY A 165 7.81 -8.13 -1.73
CA GLY A 165 9.19 -8.60 -1.76
C GLY A 165 9.95 -8.21 -0.49
N THR A 166 11.09 -8.86 -0.23
CA THR A 166 12.02 -8.36 0.79
C THR A 166 12.20 -6.87 0.52
N GLY A 167 12.04 -6.02 1.55
CA GLY A 167 12.18 -4.58 1.37
C GLY A 167 13.45 -4.25 0.57
N ASN A 168 13.40 -3.18 -0.22
CA ASN A 168 14.36 -2.89 -1.28
C ASN A 168 14.45 -3.94 -2.40
N ALA A 169 14.51 -5.27 -2.19
CA ALA A 169 14.61 -6.23 -3.29
C ALA A 169 13.35 -6.32 -4.16
N GLY A 170 12.14 -6.23 -3.59
CA GLY A 170 10.91 -6.11 -4.39
C GLY A 170 10.81 -4.77 -5.13
N ARG A 171 11.34 -3.70 -4.53
CA ARG A 171 11.61 -2.44 -5.22
C ARG A 171 12.61 -2.67 -6.36
N MET A 172 13.65 -3.45 -6.16
CA MET A 172 14.72 -3.70 -7.13
C MET A 172 14.29 -4.62 -8.29
N CYS A 173 13.44 -5.61 -8.06
CA CYS A 173 12.81 -6.38 -9.14
C CYS A 173 11.85 -5.52 -9.97
N ARG A 174 11.16 -4.57 -9.32
CA ARG A 174 10.32 -3.58 -10.00
C ARG A 174 11.16 -2.57 -10.78
N VAL A 175 12.27 -2.10 -10.20
CA VAL A 175 13.28 -1.24 -10.84
C VAL A 175 13.88 -1.93 -12.06
N ARG A 176 14.28 -3.20 -11.95
CA ARG A 176 14.80 -3.99 -13.06
C ARG A 176 13.76 -4.23 -14.16
N ARG A 177 12.46 -4.18 -13.86
CA ARG A 177 11.39 -4.32 -14.86
C ARG A 177 11.01 -2.98 -15.50
N GLU A 178 10.88 -1.92 -14.71
CA GLU A 178 10.38 -0.61 -15.14
C GLU A 178 11.49 0.30 -15.69
N LEU A 179 12.71 0.27 -15.14
CA LEU A 179 13.85 1.03 -15.68
C LEU A 179 14.38 0.42 -16.99
N SER A 180 14.31 -0.91 -17.14
CA SER A 180 14.66 -1.56 -18.41
C SER A 180 13.77 -1.12 -19.57
N GLY A 181 12.55 -0.63 -19.30
CA GLY A 181 11.63 -0.13 -20.31
C GLY A 181 11.58 1.39 -20.47
N SER A 182 11.98 2.15 -19.43
CA SER A 182 11.84 3.62 -19.37
C SER A 182 13.17 4.39 -19.45
N GLY A 183 14.30 3.68 -19.45
CA GLY A 183 15.63 4.26 -19.35
C GLY A 183 16.01 4.69 -17.93
N PHE A 184 17.25 5.18 -17.77
CA PHE A 184 17.78 5.68 -16.50
C PHE A 184 17.76 7.22 -16.52
N PRO A 185 16.68 7.88 -16.05
CA PRO A 185 16.59 9.34 -16.07
C PRO A 185 17.64 9.97 -15.16
N GLU A 186 18.08 11.16 -15.53
CA GLU A 186 19.00 11.96 -14.72
C GLU A 186 18.31 12.50 -13.47
N VAL A 187 18.94 12.26 -12.32
CA VAL A 187 18.51 12.81 -11.04
C VAL A 187 19.70 13.56 -10.45
N PRO A 188 19.67 14.90 -10.40
CA PRO A 188 20.79 15.70 -9.89
C PRO A 188 21.24 15.27 -8.48
N GLY A 189 22.55 15.04 -8.31
CA GLY A 189 23.15 14.57 -7.06
C GLY A 189 23.04 13.07 -6.80
N LEU A 190 22.59 12.29 -7.78
CA LEU A 190 22.49 10.83 -7.74
C LEU A 190 23.12 10.17 -8.98
N GLU A 191 24.12 10.80 -9.58
CA GLU A 191 24.84 10.33 -10.78
C GLU A 191 25.56 9.01 -10.50
N GLU A 192 26.26 8.90 -9.36
CA GLU A 192 26.87 7.66 -8.89
C GLU A 192 25.80 6.58 -8.67
N ALA A 193 24.69 6.94 -8.04
CA ALA A 193 23.59 6.01 -7.77
C ALA A 193 22.88 5.52 -9.05
N ARG A 194 22.81 6.35 -10.08
CA ARG A 194 22.30 6.02 -11.42
C ARG A 194 23.21 5.00 -12.10
N SER A 195 24.52 5.26 -12.14
CA SER A 195 25.51 4.35 -12.73
C SER A 195 25.49 2.97 -12.04
N LEU A 196 25.43 2.95 -10.71
CA LEU A 196 25.30 1.71 -9.94
C LEU A 196 23.98 0.98 -10.23
N ALA A 197 22.88 1.72 -10.42
CA ALA A 197 21.58 1.14 -10.75
C ALA A 197 21.55 0.54 -12.16
N GLU A 198 22.21 1.19 -13.12
CA GLU A 198 22.36 0.70 -14.49
C GLU A 198 23.12 -0.63 -14.53
N ARG A 199 24.30 -0.69 -13.90
CA ARG A 199 25.10 -1.91 -13.76
C ARG A 199 24.31 -3.06 -13.12
N PHE A 200 23.57 -2.76 -12.06
CA PHE A 200 22.73 -3.74 -11.38
C PHE A 200 21.59 -4.25 -12.28
N VAL A 201 20.93 -3.38 -13.03
CA VAL A 201 19.84 -3.76 -13.95
C VAL A 201 20.38 -4.61 -15.11
N SER A 202 21.57 -4.27 -15.63
CA SER A 202 22.33 -5.01 -16.63
C SER A 202 22.77 -6.41 -16.17
N GLY A 203 22.64 -6.71 -14.87
CA GLY A 203 22.74 -8.06 -14.32
C GLY A 203 23.93 -8.32 -13.41
N GLU A 204 24.71 -7.28 -13.10
CA GLU A 204 25.77 -7.40 -12.11
C GLU A 204 25.20 -7.55 -10.68
N THR A 205 25.90 -8.32 -9.84
CA THR A 205 25.56 -8.48 -8.42
C THR A 205 26.05 -7.30 -7.60
N TYR A 206 25.49 -7.09 -6.40
CA TYR A 206 25.97 -6.02 -5.51
C TYR A 206 27.43 -6.20 -5.13
N GLU A 207 27.84 -7.46 -4.98
CA GLU A 207 29.18 -7.90 -4.61
C GLU A 207 30.19 -7.58 -5.73
N SER A 208 29.85 -7.89 -6.99
CA SER A 208 30.68 -7.57 -8.15
C SER A 208 30.80 -6.04 -8.38
N ILE A 209 29.70 -5.31 -8.20
CA ILE A 209 29.72 -3.85 -8.27
C ILE A 209 30.54 -3.27 -7.11
N ALA A 210 30.43 -3.81 -5.90
CA ALA A 210 31.19 -3.37 -4.73
C ALA A 210 32.70 -3.55 -4.93
N GLU A 211 33.12 -4.73 -5.39
CA GLU A 211 34.53 -5.04 -5.67
C GLU A 211 35.13 -4.10 -6.73
N SER A 212 34.40 -3.87 -7.82
CA SER A 212 34.86 -2.99 -8.91
C SER A 212 34.83 -1.49 -8.59
N THR A 213 34.02 -1.05 -7.62
CA THR A 213 33.90 0.37 -7.24
C THR A 213 34.67 0.71 -5.97
N GLY A 214 35.17 -0.29 -5.24
CA GLY A 214 35.77 -0.11 -3.91
C GLY A 214 34.75 0.31 -2.84
N LEU A 215 33.45 0.32 -3.16
CA LEU A 215 32.39 0.67 -2.22
C LEU A 215 31.95 -0.56 -1.43
N PRO A 216 31.63 -0.44 -0.13
CA PRO A 216 30.99 -1.53 0.61
C PRO A 216 29.64 -1.94 -0.02
N TRP A 217 29.37 -3.24 -0.14
CA TRP A 217 28.16 -3.78 -0.79
C TRP A 217 26.84 -3.19 -0.28
N TRP A 218 26.76 -2.87 1.02
CA TRP A 218 25.57 -2.25 1.62
C TRP A 218 25.37 -0.80 1.12
N ARG A 219 26.45 -0.09 0.80
CA ARG A 219 26.43 1.28 0.27
C ARG A 219 25.98 1.28 -1.18
N VAL A 220 26.50 0.35 -1.99
CA VAL A 220 26.02 0.09 -3.35
C VAL A 220 24.51 -0.16 -3.34
N LYS A 221 24.05 -1.11 -2.52
CA LYS A 221 22.63 -1.42 -2.33
C LYS A 221 21.80 -0.21 -1.86
N HIS A 222 22.36 0.63 -0.99
CA HIS A 222 21.68 1.83 -0.48
C HIS A 222 21.50 2.90 -1.56
N LEU A 223 22.56 3.21 -2.31
CA LEU A 223 22.55 4.22 -3.39
C LEU A 223 21.57 3.83 -4.48
N ILE A 224 21.62 2.57 -4.93
CA ILE A 224 20.68 2.04 -5.93
C ILE A 224 19.23 2.16 -5.43
N GLY A 225 18.96 1.78 -4.17
CA GLY A 225 17.63 1.91 -3.57
C GLY A 225 17.14 3.36 -3.43
N LYS A 226 18.06 4.31 -3.24
CA LYS A 226 17.79 5.75 -3.17
C LYS A 226 17.43 6.29 -4.56
N TYR A 227 18.19 5.94 -5.59
CA TYR A 227 17.90 6.30 -6.97
C TYR A 227 16.54 5.74 -7.42
N ALA A 228 16.31 4.45 -7.19
CA ALA A 228 15.03 3.79 -7.45
C ALA A 228 13.85 4.51 -6.81
N ALA A 229 13.95 4.91 -5.54
CA ALA A 229 12.87 5.63 -4.86
C ALA A 229 12.60 7.02 -5.47
N CYS A 230 13.61 7.68 -6.03
CA CYS A 230 13.44 8.98 -6.69
C CYS A 230 12.73 8.83 -8.02
N VAL A 231 13.20 7.89 -8.86
CA VAL A 231 12.66 7.69 -10.21
C VAL A 231 11.26 7.08 -10.18
N MET A 232 11.03 6.10 -9.31
CA MET A 232 9.82 5.26 -9.35
C MET A 232 8.69 5.78 -8.46
N GLU A 233 9.04 6.47 -7.37
CA GLU A 233 8.09 6.92 -6.37
C GLU A 233 8.00 8.46 -6.28
N GLY A 234 8.70 9.18 -7.17
CA GLY A 234 8.74 10.64 -7.17
C GLY A 234 9.27 11.24 -5.86
N ARG A 235 9.96 10.44 -5.03
CA ARG A 235 10.45 10.91 -3.74
C ARG A 235 11.63 11.84 -3.95
N LYS A 236 11.60 13.01 -3.32
CA LYS A 236 12.80 13.82 -3.16
C LYS A 236 13.77 13.10 -2.22
N PRO A 237 15.05 12.93 -2.58
CA PRO A 237 15.99 12.16 -1.78
C PRO A 237 16.18 12.79 -0.39
N ARG A 238 15.71 12.10 0.67
CA ARG A 238 15.99 12.51 2.06
C ARG A 238 17.50 12.34 2.34
N GLY A 239 18.13 13.37 2.90
CA GLY A 239 19.55 13.34 3.27
C GLY A 239 20.54 13.54 2.10
N LEU A 240 20.08 13.96 0.90
CA LEU A 240 20.96 14.26 -0.24
C LEU A 240 22.09 15.25 0.11
N TRP A 241 21.83 16.12 1.09
CA TRP A 241 22.72 17.23 1.45
C TRP A 241 23.30 17.09 2.87
N ALA A 242 23.34 15.87 3.41
CA ALA A 242 23.86 15.62 4.75
C ALA A 242 25.38 15.87 4.87
N GLY A 243 26.11 15.86 3.74
CA GLY A 243 27.56 16.08 3.69
C GLY A 243 28.00 17.00 2.55
N ILE A 244 27.14 17.91 2.10
CA ILE A 244 27.56 18.96 1.15
C ILE A 244 28.51 19.93 1.89
N ASP A 245 29.70 20.13 1.33
CA ASP A 245 30.70 21.07 1.85
C ASP A 245 30.29 22.53 1.55
N ARG A 246 30.99 23.48 2.18
CA ARG A 246 30.68 24.91 2.03
C ARG A 246 30.86 25.40 0.60
N ASP A 247 31.89 24.97 -0.12
CA ASP A 247 32.21 25.52 -1.44
C ASP A 247 31.21 25.03 -2.48
N THR A 248 30.85 23.74 -2.44
CA THR A 248 29.79 23.17 -3.27
C THR A 248 28.44 23.84 -2.98
N ALA A 249 28.13 24.09 -1.70
CA ALA A 249 26.90 24.76 -1.27
C ALA A 249 26.82 26.22 -1.76
N ALA A 250 27.95 26.95 -1.77
CA ALA A 250 28.06 28.28 -2.35
C ALA A 250 27.91 28.28 -3.88
N GLY A 251 28.46 27.26 -4.55
CA GLY A 251 28.36 27.07 -6.00
C GLY A 251 26.92 26.99 -6.52
N TYR A 252 26.01 26.34 -5.80
CA TYR A 252 24.58 26.29 -6.19
C TYR A 252 23.90 27.66 -6.16
N VAL A 253 24.28 28.52 -5.22
CA VAL A 253 23.74 29.87 -5.09
C VAL A 253 24.32 30.76 -6.18
N LEU A 254 25.62 30.64 -6.47
CA LEU A 254 26.26 31.33 -7.60
C LEU A 254 25.61 30.98 -8.93
N LYS A 255 25.31 29.71 -9.16
CA LYS A 255 24.58 29.28 -10.35
C LYS A 255 23.20 29.92 -10.42
N ALA A 256 22.44 29.91 -9.32
CA ALA A 256 21.13 30.57 -9.27
C ALA A 256 21.21 32.08 -9.55
N VAL A 257 22.25 32.76 -9.06
CA VAL A 257 22.50 34.19 -9.34
C VAL A 257 22.75 34.43 -10.83
N ARG A 258 23.56 33.59 -11.47
CA ARG A 258 23.83 33.68 -12.92
C ARG A 258 22.57 33.44 -13.74
N ASP A 259 21.81 32.40 -13.41
CA ASP A 259 20.63 32.00 -14.18
C ASP A 259 19.46 32.97 -14.00
N LEU A 260 19.35 33.62 -12.82
CA LEU A 260 18.33 34.63 -12.55
C LEU A 260 18.76 36.06 -12.90
N GLY A 261 20.05 36.27 -13.21
CA GLY A 261 20.63 37.59 -13.48
C GLY A 261 20.64 38.56 -12.28
N ARG A 262 20.29 38.09 -11.08
CA ARG A 262 20.22 38.91 -9.84
C ARG A 262 20.37 38.04 -8.60
N VAL A 263 20.61 38.67 -7.45
CA VAL A 263 20.70 37.97 -6.17
C VAL A 263 19.31 37.49 -5.73
N PRO A 264 19.08 36.17 -5.57
CA PRO A 264 17.76 35.66 -5.21
C PRO A 264 17.47 35.84 -3.73
N THR A 265 16.22 36.20 -3.41
CA THR A 265 15.70 36.02 -2.05
C THR A 265 15.65 34.52 -1.70
N ARG A 266 15.58 34.21 -0.41
CA ARG A 266 15.48 32.82 0.06
C ARG A 266 14.31 32.06 -0.58
N ARG A 267 13.16 32.71 -0.75
CA ARG A 267 11.96 32.12 -1.36
C ARG A 267 12.13 31.91 -2.86
N GLU A 268 12.75 32.86 -3.56
CA GLU A 268 13.05 32.75 -5.00
C GLU A 268 14.07 31.64 -5.26
N TYR A 269 15.10 31.51 -4.42
CA TYR A 269 16.05 30.40 -4.50
C TYR A 269 15.37 29.03 -4.29
N ASP A 270 14.47 28.89 -3.30
CA ASP A 270 13.69 27.67 -3.12
C ASP A 270 12.72 27.40 -4.29
N ALA A 271 12.25 28.44 -4.98
CA ALA A 271 11.48 28.30 -6.21
C ALA A 271 12.35 27.83 -7.39
N TYR A 272 13.52 28.43 -7.54
CA TYR A 272 14.53 28.05 -8.53
C TYR A 272 14.97 26.58 -8.34
N CYS A 273 15.35 26.16 -7.13
CA CYS A 273 15.76 24.77 -6.87
C CYS A 273 14.63 23.74 -7.06
N ARG A 274 13.36 24.17 -6.99
CA ARG A 274 12.23 23.30 -7.34
C ARG A 274 12.16 23.03 -8.85
N ALA A 275 12.61 23.98 -9.67
CA ALA A 275 12.60 23.88 -11.13
C ALA A 275 13.91 23.32 -11.70
N ALA A 276 15.06 23.83 -11.24
CA ALA A 276 16.40 23.52 -11.78
C ALA A 276 17.17 22.46 -10.97
N GLY A 277 16.62 22.02 -9.83
CA GLY A 277 17.32 21.16 -8.87
C GLY A 277 18.30 21.95 -7.97
N GLY A 278 18.65 21.36 -6.82
CA GLY A 278 19.61 21.94 -5.88
C GLY A 278 19.22 21.79 -4.40
N PRO A 279 20.13 22.16 -3.47
CA PRO A 279 19.88 22.07 -2.04
C PRO A 279 18.82 23.07 -1.61
N PRO A 280 17.79 22.65 -0.83
CA PRO A 280 16.84 23.57 -0.23
C PRO A 280 17.52 24.63 0.63
N SER A 281 16.96 25.84 0.70
CA SER A 281 17.57 26.95 1.44
C SER A 281 17.86 26.63 2.91
N HIS A 282 17.03 25.81 3.58
CA HIS A 282 17.26 25.42 4.99
C HIS A 282 18.51 24.56 5.18
N VAL A 283 18.94 23.82 4.16
CA VAL A 283 20.21 23.07 4.19
C VAL A 283 21.38 24.05 4.17
N LEU A 284 21.33 25.07 3.32
CA LEU A 284 22.37 26.09 3.21
C LEU A 284 22.47 26.93 4.48
N VAL A 285 21.32 27.34 5.04
CA VAL A 285 21.26 28.07 6.31
C VAL A 285 21.87 27.26 7.46
N ARG A 286 21.73 25.93 7.47
CA ARG A 286 22.38 25.08 8.48
C ARG A 286 23.90 25.08 8.37
N ILE A 287 24.47 25.24 7.17
CA ILE A 287 25.92 25.21 6.90
C ILE A 287 26.58 26.57 7.15
N PHE A 288 25.88 27.65 6.78
CA PHE A 288 26.37 29.03 6.83
C PHE A 288 25.76 29.88 7.96
N GLY A 289 24.88 29.29 8.77
CA GLY A 289 24.19 29.95 9.90
C GLY A 289 23.02 30.86 9.49
N SER A 290 23.12 31.57 8.36
CA SER A 290 22.07 32.48 7.88
C SER A 290 22.05 32.57 6.35
N TRP A 291 20.92 33.00 5.77
CA TRP A 291 20.83 33.25 4.32
C TRP A 291 21.80 34.35 3.88
N ARG A 292 22.01 35.37 4.72
CA ARG A 292 23.02 36.41 4.47
C ARG A 292 24.43 35.84 4.45
N GLY A 293 24.73 34.86 5.33
CA GLY A 293 26.00 34.13 5.33
C GLY A 293 26.21 33.29 4.08
N VAL A 294 25.14 32.69 3.54
CA VAL A 294 25.17 31.97 2.26
C VAL A 294 25.51 32.93 1.12
N LEU A 295 24.82 34.08 1.03
CA LEU A 295 25.09 35.09 0.01
C LEU A 295 26.48 35.71 0.15
N GLY A 296 26.94 35.94 1.39
CA GLY A 296 28.31 36.38 1.66
C GLY A 296 29.33 35.38 1.13
N ALA A 297 29.17 34.09 1.41
CA ALA A 297 30.10 33.07 0.94
C ALA A 297 30.03 32.84 -0.59
N ALA A 298 28.85 32.98 -1.20
CA ALA A 298 28.63 32.73 -2.62
C ALA A 298 29.00 33.94 -3.49
N VAL A 299 28.58 35.14 -3.11
CA VAL A 299 28.66 36.35 -3.94
C VAL A 299 29.81 37.26 -3.52
N PHE A 300 30.27 37.18 -2.27
CA PHE A 300 31.31 38.05 -1.70
C PHE A 300 32.42 37.24 -1.02
N PRO A 301 33.19 36.42 -1.75
CA PRO A 301 34.35 35.75 -1.18
C PRO A 301 35.29 36.83 -0.61
N ARG A 302 35.68 36.65 0.66
CA ARG A 302 36.44 37.64 1.45
C ARG A 302 37.53 38.31 0.59
N GLY A 303 37.34 39.60 0.30
CA GLY A 303 38.43 40.47 -0.14
C GLY A 303 38.34 41.10 -1.53
N ASP A 304 37.19 41.17 -2.19
CA ASP A 304 37.04 42.07 -3.34
C ASP A 304 35.77 42.92 -3.27
N VAL A 305 36.00 44.22 -3.24
CA VAL A 305 34.99 45.28 -3.27
C VAL A 305 34.46 45.39 -4.68
N LEU A 306 33.47 44.57 -5.05
CA LEU A 306 32.58 44.92 -6.16
C LEU A 306 31.33 45.60 -5.61
N ASN A 307 31.50 46.90 -5.54
CA ASN A 307 30.52 47.93 -5.30
C ASN A 307 29.52 47.98 -6.46
N VAL A 308 28.62 46.99 -6.57
CA VAL A 308 27.40 47.09 -7.39
C VAL A 308 26.31 46.29 -6.68
N ALA A 309 25.17 46.93 -6.42
CA ALA A 309 23.96 46.40 -5.78
C ALA A 309 23.85 46.42 -4.23
N ALA A 310 24.71 47.17 -3.52
CA ALA A 310 24.36 47.67 -2.18
C ALA A 310 23.48 48.93 -2.22
N ALA A 311 23.38 49.60 -3.38
CA ALA A 311 22.60 50.83 -3.55
C ALA A 311 21.09 50.63 -3.77
N GLU A 312 20.61 49.40 -3.99
CA GLU A 312 19.17 49.15 -4.25
C GLU A 312 18.43 48.49 -3.07
N TYR A 313 19.13 48.14 -1.98
CA TYR A 313 18.49 47.53 -0.79
C TYR A 313 18.21 48.52 0.35
N GLU A 314 18.64 49.79 0.23
CA GLU A 314 18.27 50.87 1.17
C GLU A 314 16.97 51.61 0.79
N GLY A 315 16.29 51.23 -0.31
CA GLY A 315 15.09 51.91 -0.80
C GLY A 315 13.73 51.27 -0.43
N ALA A 316 13.70 50.07 0.16
CA ALA A 316 12.43 49.42 0.52
C ALA A 316 12.11 49.66 2.01
N GLY A 317 11.46 50.80 2.25
CA GLY A 317 11.07 51.31 3.56
C GLY A 317 10.39 50.28 4.47
N VAL A 318 10.83 50.30 5.72
CA VAL A 318 10.04 49.86 6.88
C VAL A 318 8.77 50.70 6.91
N PRO A 319 7.56 50.13 6.93
CA PRO A 319 6.37 50.89 7.29
C PRO A 319 6.44 51.23 8.77
N GLU A 320 6.56 52.51 9.07
CA GLU A 320 6.29 53.08 10.39
C GLU A 320 4.86 52.75 10.86
N GLY A 321 4.70 52.60 12.18
CA GLY A 321 3.41 52.51 12.88
C GLY A 321 3.07 51.07 13.27
N THR A 322 3.28 50.66 14.52
CA THR A 322 2.33 50.98 15.60
C THR A 322 3.03 50.84 16.96
N GLN A 323 3.06 51.95 17.73
CA GLN A 323 3.23 51.99 19.19
C GLN A 323 2.08 51.16 19.82
N VAL A 324 2.26 50.34 20.85
CA VAL A 324 2.67 50.62 22.24
C VAL A 324 3.31 49.35 22.82
#